data_AF-A0A9D1X5A2-F1
#
_entry.id   AF-A0A9D1X5A2-F1
#
_cell.length_a   1.000
_cell.length_b   1.000
_cell.length_c   1.000
_cell.angle_alpha   90.00
_cell.angle_beta   90.00
_cell.angle_gamma   90.00
#
_symmetry.space_group_name_H-M   'P 1'
#
loop_
_entity.id
_entity.type
_entity.pdbx_description
1 polymer ?
#
loop_
_entity_poly.entity_id
_entity_poly.type
_entity_poly.pdbx_seq_one_letter_code
_entity_poly.pdbx_strand_id
1 'polypeptide(L)'
;MARVKGAIGAKKRHNRTLKLAKGYRGARSKQYRVAKQSVMRALTSAYAGRKQRKRQFRQLWIARINAAARMNGISYSKMMHGLKLAGVEVNRKMLSEMAIS
;
A
#
# COMPACT_ATOMS: atom_id res chain seq x y z
N MET A 1 30.75 37.89 16.29
CA MET A 1 30.28 36.53 15.94
C MET A 1 30.85 36.12 14.59
N ALA A 2 31.37 34.90 14.45
CA ALA A 2 31.93 34.41 13.18
C ALA A 2 30.82 33.96 12.21
N ARG A 3 30.93 34.33 10.93
CA ARG A 3 29.99 33.94 9.87
C ARG A 3 30.29 32.52 9.37
N VAL A 4 29.35 31.59 9.53
CA VAL A 4 29.46 30.21 8.99
C VAL A 4 28.70 30.09 7.66
N LYS A 5 29.36 29.60 6.60
CA LYS A 5 28.77 29.45 5.26
C LYS A 5 27.96 28.15 5.14
N GLY A 6 26.67 28.24 4.81
CA GLY A 6 25.75 27.09 4.72
C GLY A 6 25.69 26.33 3.37
N ALA A 7 26.54 26.67 2.39
CA ALA A 7 26.41 26.20 1.01
C ALA A 7 26.48 24.66 0.86
N ILE A 8 27.41 24.01 1.56
CA ILE A 8 27.59 22.55 1.48
C ILE A 8 26.38 21.81 2.06
N GLY A 9 25.84 22.29 3.19
CA GLY A 9 24.64 21.73 3.81
C GLY A 9 23.40 21.85 2.92
N ALA A 10 23.24 22.98 2.22
CA ALA A 10 22.17 23.17 1.25
C ALA A 10 22.26 22.17 0.08
N LYS A 11 23.45 22.00 -0.52
CA LYS A 11 23.68 21.03 -1.61
C LYS A 11 23.36 19.59 -1.17
N LYS A 12 23.81 19.18 0.03
CA LYS A 12 23.52 17.84 0.58
C LYS A 12 22.01 17.60 0.75
N ARG A 13 21.27 18.58 1.27
CA ARG A 13 19.79 18.49 1.41
C ARG A 13 19.09 18.37 0.07
N HIS A 14 19.50 19.16 -0.93
CA HIS A 14 18.92 19.09 -2.28
C HIS A 14 19.13 17.72 -2.92
N ASN A 15 20.36 17.20 -2.86
CA ASN A 15 20.71 15.90 -3.44
C ASN A 15 19.94 14.75 -2.78
N ARG A 16 19.67 14.82 -1.46
CA ARG A 16 18.83 13.82 -0.78
C ARG A 16 17.42 13.78 -1.35
N THR A 17 16.78 14.93 -1.56
CA THR A 17 15.44 15.01 -2.13
C THR A 17 15.41 14.54 -3.59
N LEU A 18 16.39 14.95 -4.41
CA LEU A 18 16.47 14.51 -5.81
C LEU A 18 16.74 13.00 -5.92
N LYS A 19 17.50 12.42 -4.98
CA LYS A 19 17.69 10.95 -4.91
C LYS A 19 16.37 10.22 -4.66
N LEU A 20 15.48 10.76 -3.83
CA LEU A 20 14.14 10.20 -3.59
C LEU A 20 13.19 10.41 -4.77
N ALA A 21 13.37 11.47 -5.56
CA ALA A 21 12.53 11.82 -6.70
C ALA A 21 12.95 11.14 -8.02
N LYS A 22 13.93 10.22 -7.99
CA LYS A 22 14.36 9.46 -9.17
C LYS A 22 13.18 8.71 -9.78
N GLY A 23 13.10 8.72 -11.11
CA GLY A 23 12.01 8.10 -11.87
C GLY A 23 10.77 8.98 -12.04
N TYR A 24 10.67 10.13 -11.37
CA TYR A 24 9.57 11.06 -11.62
C TYR A 24 9.69 11.74 -13.00
N ARG A 25 8.55 11.99 -13.64
CA ARG A 25 8.48 12.58 -14.98
C ARG A 25 8.89 14.06 -14.98
N GLY A 26 9.75 14.44 -15.93
CA GLY A 26 10.10 15.84 -16.22
C GLY A 26 10.73 16.59 -15.04
N ALA A 27 10.25 17.81 -14.76
CA ALA A 27 10.78 18.67 -13.71
C ALA A 27 10.70 18.06 -12.30
N ARG A 28 9.82 17.08 -12.08
CA ARG A 28 9.62 16.42 -10.77
C ARG A 28 10.83 15.59 -10.32
N SER A 29 11.73 15.19 -11.23
CA SER A 29 12.98 14.50 -10.90
C SER A 29 14.23 15.36 -11.02
N LYS A 30 14.14 16.51 -11.72
CA LYS A 30 15.29 17.38 -12.03
C LYS A 30 15.35 18.65 -11.18
N GLN A 31 14.21 19.31 -10.93
CA GLN A 31 14.16 20.59 -10.23
C GLN A 31 13.84 20.41 -8.74
N TYR A 32 14.71 20.86 -7.85
CA TYR A 32 14.57 20.63 -6.40
C TYR A 32 13.22 21.08 -5.82
N ARG A 33 12.73 22.28 -6.19
CA ARG A 33 11.46 22.82 -5.64
C ARG A 33 10.27 21.92 -6.00
N VAL A 34 10.18 21.53 -7.27
CA VAL A 34 9.11 20.67 -7.79
C VAL A 34 9.25 19.23 -7.25
N ALA A 35 10.48 18.71 -7.20
CA ALA A 35 10.80 17.41 -6.65
C ALA A 35 10.40 17.31 -5.16
N LYS A 36 10.72 18.33 -4.35
CA LYS A 36 10.36 18.38 -2.93
C LYS A 36 8.85 18.28 -2.74
N GLN A 37 8.06 19.06 -3.47
CA GLN A 37 6.60 19.00 -3.40
C GLN A 37 6.06 17.61 -3.79
N SER A 38 6.61 17.02 -4.85
CA SER A 38 6.21 15.70 -5.35
C SER A 38 6.53 14.59 -4.34
N VAL A 39 7.75 14.60 -3.78
CA VAL A 39 8.18 13.62 -2.77
C VAL A 39 7.33 13.74 -1.50
N MET A 40 7.03 14.96 -1.03
CA MET A 40 6.17 15.13 0.14
C MET A 40 4.78 14.53 -0.07
N ARG A 41 4.15 14.78 -1.23
CA ARG A 41 2.85 14.18 -1.59
C ARG A 41 2.94 12.65 -1.67
N ALA A 42 3.98 12.13 -2.33
CA ALA A 42 4.17 10.68 -2.48
C ALA A 42 4.33 9.96 -1.13
N LEU A 43 5.04 10.57 -0.16
CA LEU A 43 5.20 10.01 1.18
C LEU A 43 3.87 9.94 1.94
N THR A 44 3.04 10.98 1.84
CA THR A 44 1.68 10.98 2.43
C THR A 44 0.80 9.90 1.79
N SER A 45 0.81 9.81 0.46
CA SER A 45 0.08 8.76 -0.27
C SER A 45 0.58 7.35 0.08
N ALA A 46 1.89 7.17 0.28
CA ALA A 46 2.45 5.88 0.68
C ALA A 46 1.97 5.44 2.07
N TYR A 47 1.89 6.36 3.03
CA TYR A 47 1.33 6.07 4.36
C TYR A 47 -0.13 5.61 4.28
N ALA A 48 -0.97 6.36 3.55
CA ALA A 48 -2.37 5.99 3.33
C ALA A 48 -2.49 4.65 2.56
N GLY A 49 -1.68 4.47 1.53
CA GLY A 49 -1.63 3.27 0.70
C GLY A 49 -1.29 2.00 1.49
N ARG A 50 -0.42 2.05 2.50
CA ARG A 50 -0.15 0.90 3.39
C ARG A 50 -1.40 0.45 4.15
N LYS A 51 -2.25 1.37 4.59
CA LYS A 51 -3.52 1.06 5.27
C LYS A 51 -4.56 0.54 4.28
N GLN A 52 -4.66 1.14 3.09
CA GLN A 52 -5.61 0.73 2.05
C GLN A 52 -5.29 -0.64 1.47
N ARG A 53 -4.02 -0.96 1.25
CA ARG A 53 -3.58 -2.28 0.73
C ARG A 53 -4.12 -3.45 1.55
N LYS A 54 -4.12 -3.33 2.90
CA LYS A 54 -4.68 -4.36 3.78
C LYS A 54 -6.18 -4.58 3.55
N ARG A 55 -6.94 -3.52 3.27
CA ARG A 55 -8.38 -3.57 2.98
C ARG A 55 -8.65 -4.13 1.59
N GLN A 56 -7.87 -3.69 0.59
CA GLN A 56 -7.95 -4.18 -0.80
C GLN A 56 -7.71 -5.69 -0.88
N PHE A 57 -6.69 -6.22 -0.20
CA PHE A 57 -6.45 -7.66 -0.14
C PHE A 57 -7.60 -8.41 0.54
N ARG A 58 -8.14 -7.88 1.65
CA ARG A 58 -9.29 -8.49 2.30
C ARG A 58 -10.52 -8.51 1.38
N GLN A 59 -10.78 -7.43 0.65
CA GLN A 59 -11.87 -7.37 -0.33
C GLN A 59 -11.68 -8.42 -1.45
N LEU A 60 -10.45 -8.54 -1.96
CA LEU A 60 -10.11 -9.55 -2.97
C LEU A 60 -10.34 -10.97 -2.46
N TRP A 61 -9.90 -11.28 -1.24
CA TRP A 61 -10.10 -12.60 -0.64
C TRP A 61 -11.58 -12.92 -0.47
N ILE A 62 -12.39 -11.95 -0.01
CA ILE A 62 -13.85 -12.13 0.11
C ILE A 62 -14.48 -12.41 -1.25
N ALA A 63 -14.09 -11.68 -2.29
CA ALA A 63 -14.62 -11.90 -3.64
C ALA A 63 -14.28 -13.30 -4.17
N ARG A 64 -13.04 -13.76 -3.97
CA ARG A 64 -12.58 -15.10 -4.35
C ARG A 64 -13.32 -16.21 -3.61
N ILE A 65 -13.42 -16.10 -2.28
CA ILE A 65 -14.16 -17.07 -1.46
C ILE A 65 -15.64 -17.08 -1.85
N ASN A 66 -16.25 -15.93 -2.11
CA ASN A 66 -17.65 -15.87 -2.49
C ASN A 66 -17.92 -16.56 -3.84
N ALA A 67 -16.99 -16.44 -4.81
CA ALA A 67 -17.09 -17.16 -6.07
C ALA A 67 -17.08 -18.68 -5.85
N ALA A 68 -16.11 -19.20 -5.10
CA ALA A 68 -16.00 -20.63 -4.80
C ALA A 68 -17.17 -21.15 -3.94
N ALA A 69 -17.61 -20.38 -2.94
CA ALA A 69 -18.75 -20.73 -2.11
C ALA A 69 -20.03 -20.88 -2.96
N ARG A 70 -20.25 -19.95 -3.90
CA ARG A 70 -21.41 -20.00 -4.80
C ARG A 70 -21.38 -21.20 -5.74
N MET A 71 -20.20 -21.62 -6.21
CA MET A 71 -20.06 -22.86 -6.98
C MET A 71 -20.49 -24.09 -6.18
N ASN A 72 -20.34 -24.05 -4.86
CA ASN A 72 -20.78 -25.09 -3.92
C ASN A 72 -22.21 -24.84 -3.37
N GLY A 73 -23.00 -23.98 -4.00
CA GLY A 73 -24.40 -23.74 -3.64
C GLY A 73 -24.65 -22.91 -2.36
N ILE A 74 -23.61 -22.33 -1.76
CA ILE A 74 -23.72 -21.53 -0.53
C ILE A 74 -23.23 -20.09 -0.74
N SER A 75 -23.85 -19.11 -0.07
CA SER A 75 -23.34 -17.73 -0.09
C SER A 75 -22.18 -17.55 0.88
N TYR A 76 -21.28 -16.59 0.60
CA TYR A 76 -20.16 -16.26 1.50
C TYR A 76 -20.61 -16.04 2.95
N SER A 77 -21.70 -15.30 3.19
CA SER A 77 -22.17 -15.01 4.55
C SER A 77 -22.59 -16.28 5.30
N LYS A 78 -23.29 -17.19 4.62
CA LYS A 78 -23.70 -18.48 5.19
C LYS A 78 -22.50 -19.38 5.46
N MET A 79 -21.55 -19.45 4.52
CA MET A 79 -20.30 -20.21 4.69
C MET A 79 -19.50 -19.70 5.90
N MET A 80 -19.26 -18.39 6.01
CA MET A 80 -18.50 -17.81 7.11
C MET A 80 -19.19 -17.99 8.47
N HIS A 81 -20.52 -17.95 8.50
CA HIS A 81 -21.30 -18.26 9.70
C HIS A 81 -21.13 -19.73 10.09
N GLY A 82 -21.26 -20.66 9.13
CA GLY A 82 -21.06 -22.09 9.36
C GLY A 82 -19.67 -22.42 9.89
N LEU A 83 -18.61 -21.82 9.32
CA LEU A 83 -17.24 -21.99 9.81
C LEU A 83 -17.07 -21.55 11.26
N LYS A 84 -17.71 -20.44 11.65
CA LYS A 84 -17.67 -19.94 13.04
C LYS A 84 -18.38 -20.90 14.00
N LEU A 85 -19.54 -21.43 13.61
CA LEU A 85 -20.28 -22.41 14.42
C LEU A 85 -19.51 -23.74 14.55
N ALA A 86 -18.80 -24.15 13.50
CA ALA A 86 -17.97 -25.35 13.50
C ALA A 86 -16.64 -25.19 14.25
N GLY A 87 -16.34 -24.01 14.82
CA GLY A 87 -15.09 -23.76 15.54
C GLY A 87 -13.84 -23.67 14.65
N VAL A 88 -14.00 -23.48 13.34
CA VAL A 88 -12.90 -23.45 12.37
C VAL A 88 -12.32 -22.04 12.26
N GLU A 89 -11.19 -21.79 12.92
CA GLU A 89 -10.49 -20.50 12.91
C GLU A 89 -9.49 -20.37 11.75
N VAL A 90 -10.01 -20.26 10.52
CA VAL A 90 -9.16 -20.07 9.32
C VAL A 90 -9.25 -18.64 8.80
N ASN A 91 -8.08 -18.05 8.53
CA ASN A 91 -7.96 -16.72 7.97
C ASN A 91 -8.45 -16.68 6.51
N ARG A 92 -9.07 -15.56 6.11
CA ARG A 92 -9.57 -15.34 4.73
C ARG A 92 -8.47 -15.41 3.67
N LYS A 93 -7.22 -15.11 4.03
CA LYS A 93 -6.08 -15.30 3.14
C LYS A 93 -5.95 -16.78 2.73
N MET A 94 -5.91 -17.67 3.71
CA MET A 94 -5.77 -19.12 3.48
C MET A 94 -7.02 -19.70 2.80
N LEU A 95 -8.22 -19.30 3.23
CA LEU A 95 -9.47 -19.70 2.55
C LEU A 95 -9.47 -19.29 1.07
N SER A 96 -8.97 -18.10 0.75
CA SER A 96 -8.87 -17.64 -0.63
C SER A 96 -7.81 -18.39 -1.45
N GLU A 97 -6.74 -18.86 -0.81
CA GLU A 97 -5.69 -19.66 -1.48
C GLU A 97 -6.20 -21.08 -1.76
N MET A 98 -6.90 -21.70 -0.81
CA MET A 98 -7.57 -23.00 -0.98
C MET A 98 -8.74 -22.96 -1.98
N ALA A 99 -9.38 -21.80 -2.16
CA ALA A 99 -10.47 -21.65 -3.11
C ALA A 99 -9.99 -21.54 -4.58
N ILE A 100 -8.70 -21.26 -4.80
CA ILE A 100 -8.11 -21.11 -6.14
C ILE A 100 -7.26 -22.32 -6.51
N SER A 101 -6.55 -22.88 -5.53
CA SER A 101 -5.67 -24.05 -5.71
C SER A 101 -6.49 -25.32 -5.84
#